data_AF-A0AAW3K0H4-F1
#
_entry.id   AF-A0AAW3K0H4-F1
#
_cell.length_a   1.000
_cell.length_b   1.000
_cell.length_c   1.000
_cell.angle_alpha   90.00
_cell.angle_beta   90.00
_cell.angle_gamma   90.00
#
_symmetry.space_group_name_H-M   'P 1'
#
loop_
_entity.id
_entity.type
_entity.pdbx_description
1 polymer ?
#
loop_
_entity_poly.entity_id
_entity_poly.type
_entity_poly.pdbx_seq_one_letter_code
_entity_poly.pdbx_strand_id
1 'polypeptide(L)' 'MAELPKKTKVNKKDGQLLIRINSAERDQFLQLCETMDTSAARELRKFIRSFIKKHQPTDTQTKE' A
#
# COMPACT_ATOMS: atom_id res chain seq x y z
N MET A 1 -21.25 -38.69 3.51
CA MET A 1 -20.35 -38.04 2.53
C MET A 1 -20.56 -36.53 2.66
N ALA A 2 -19.79 -35.84 3.50
CA ALA A 2 -19.92 -34.39 3.69
C ALA A 2 -18.74 -33.71 3.00
N GLU A 3 -19.01 -33.11 1.84
CA GLU A 3 -18.03 -32.38 1.03
C GLU A 3 -17.63 -31.08 1.76
N LEU A 4 -16.33 -30.96 2.04
CA LEU A 4 -15.73 -29.76 2.61
C LEU A 4 -15.60 -28.67 1.52
N PRO A 5 -15.90 -27.40 1.83
CA PRO A 5 -15.82 -26.33 0.84
C PRO A 5 -14.39 -26.08 0.38
N LYS A 6 -14.19 -26.13 -0.94
CA LYS A 6 -12.93 -25.84 -1.63
C LYS A 6 -12.48 -24.41 -1.29
N LYS A 7 -11.36 -24.30 -0.57
CA LYS A 7 -10.69 -23.04 -0.25
C LYS A 7 -10.17 -22.43 -1.56
N THR A 8 -10.94 -21.52 -2.13
CA THR A 8 -10.48 -20.63 -3.21
C THR A 8 -9.27 -19.86 -2.68
N LYS A 9 -8.09 -20.13 -3.27
CA LYS A 9 -6.87 -19.36 -3.00
C LYS A 9 -7.10 -17.93 -3.52
N VAL A 10 -7.67 -17.07 -2.68
CA VAL A 10 -7.66 -15.63 -2.89
C VAL A 10 -6.19 -15.25 -2.97
N ASN A 11 -5.75 -14.78 -4.14
CA ASN A 11 -4.41 -14.28 -4.38
C ASN A 11 -4.02 -13.32 -3.24
N LYS A 12 -3.20 -13.81 -2.30
CA LYS A 12 -2.62 -13.02 -1.21
C LYS A 12 -1.62 -12.06 -1.83
N LYS A 13 -2.11 -10.95 -2.39
CA LYS A 13 -1.29 -9.78 -2.75
C LYS A 13 -0.96 -8.92 -1.54
N ASP A 14 -1.30 -9.38 -0.33
CA ASP A 14 -1.12 -8.64 0.90
C ASP A 14 0.12 -9.16 1.64
N GLY A 15 1.30 -8.73 1.18
CA GLY A 15 2.49 -8.77 2.01
C GLY A 15 2.42 -7.67 3.06
N GLN A 16 2.54 -8.01 4.35
CA GLN A 16 2.63 -7.01 5.41
C GLN A 16 4.00 -6.34 5.36
N LEU A 17 4.02 -5.02 5.28
CA LEU A 17 5.25 -4.22 5.35
C LEU A 17 5.34 -3.60 6.74
N LEU A 18 6.25 -4.10 7.57
CA LEU A 18 6.54 -3.53 8.90
C LEU A 18 7.65 -2.49 8.76
N ILE A 19 7.32 -1.21 8.96
CA ILE A 19 8.27 -0.10 8.94
C ILE A 19 8.39 0.46 10.35
N ARG A 20 9.62 0.69 10.80
CA ARG A 20 9.90 1.42 12.04
C ARG A 20 10.22 2.86 11.70
N ILE A 21 9.49 3.78 12.30
CA ILE A 21 9.68 5.23 12.20
C ILE A 21 9.62 5.82 13.61
N ASN A 22 10.05 7.07 13.78
CA ASN A 22 9.95 7.72 15.07
C ASN A 22 8.48 7.92 15.47
N SER A 23 8.16 7.84 16.77
CA SER A 23 6.79 7.99 17.26
C SER A 23 6.21 9.36 16.91
N ALA A 24 7.01 10.42 17.02
CA ALA A 24 6.59 11.78 16.66
C ALA A 24 6.17 11.89 15.18
N GLU A 25 6.97 11.34 14.27
CA GLU A 25 6.66 11.35 12.83
C GLU A 25 5.40 10.53 12.52
N ARG A 26 5.23 9.38 13.17
CA ARG A 26 4.03 8.55 13.03
C ARG A 26 2.78 9.32 13.45
N ASP A 27 2.83 9.97 14.61
CA ASP A 27 1.68 10.65 15.17
C ASP A 27 1.31 11.89 14.30
N GLN A 28 2.30 12.65 13.83
CA GLN A 28 2.07 13.71 12.84
C GLN A 28 1.46 13.19 11.53
N PHE A 29 1.95 12.05 11.02
CA PHE A 29 1.41 11.45 9.81
C PHE A 29 -0.04 10.96 10.00
N LEU A 30 -0.35 10.35 11.14
CA LEU A 30 -1.71 9.91 11.47
C LEU A 30 -2.67 11.08 11.59
N GLN A 31 -2.29 12.17 12.28
CA GLN A 31 -3.11 13.38 12.38
C GLN A 31 -3.41 14.01 11.00
N LEU A 32 -2.43 14.04 10.12
CA LEU A 32 -2.63 14.51 8.74
C LEU A 32 -3.59 13.61 7.96
N CYS A 33 -3.46 12.29 8.11
CA CYS A 33 -4.37 11.34 7.46
C CYS A 33 -5.82 11.51 7.96
N GLU A 34 -6.02 11.67 9.27
CA GLU A 34 -7.33 11.92 9.88
C GLU A 34 -7.96 13.22 9.35
N THR A 35 -7.16 14.29 9.23
CA THR A 35 -7.62 15.58 8.68
C THR A 35 -8.03 15.49 7.21
N MET A 36 -7.44 14.56 6.45
CA MET A 36 -7.74 14.35 5.03
C MET A 36 -8.84 13.31 4.76
N ASP A 37 -9.50 12.78 5.80
CA ASP A 37 -10.45 11.67 5.71
C ASP A 37 -9.85 10.43 4.98
N THR A 38 -8.54 10.21 5.15
CA THR A 38 -7.84 9.06 4.57
C THR A 38 -7.17 8.19 5.62
N SER A 39 -6.99 6.91 5.31
CA SER A 39 -6.22 6.03 6.18
C SER A 39 -4.73 6.09 5.84
N ALA A 40 -3.89 6.06 6.88
CA ALA A 40 -2.43 5.94 6.74
C ALA A 40 -2.03 4.82 5.76
N ALA A 41 -2.73 3.68 5.82
CA ALA A 41 -2.49 2.56 4.92
C ALA A 41 -2.87 2.84 3.46
N ARG A 42 -3.84 3.73 3.19
CA ARG A 42 -4.22 4.14 1.83
C ARG A 42 -3.23 5.14 1.28
N GLU A 43 -2.83 6.12 2.08
CA GLU A 43 -1.83 7.12 1.70
C GLU A 43 -0.47 6.46 1.43
N LEU A 44 -0.03 5.56 2.30
CA LEU A 44 1.23 4.84 2.13
C LEU A 44 1.22 3.96 0.86
N ARG A 45 0.11 3.26 0.57
CA ARG A 45 -0.02 2.49 -0.69
C ARG A 45 0.01 3.38 -1.93
N LYS A 46 -0.68 4.52 -1.90
CA LYS A 46 -0.63 5.50 -3.01
C LYS A 46 0.77 6.06 -3.19
N PHE A 47 1.43 6.40 -2.08
CA PHE A 47 2.79 6.92 -2.08
C PHE A 47 3.75 5.89 -2.66
N ILE A 48 3.73 4.65 -2.18
CA ILE A 48 4.57 3.56 -2.69
C ILE A 48 4.35 3.37 -4.20
N ARG A 49 3.10 3.30 -4.68
CA ARG A 49 2.81 3.17 -6.12
C ARG A 49 3.34 4.35 -6.94
N SER A 50 3.14 5.56 -6.44
CA SER A 50 3.59 6.78 -7.12
C SER A 50 5.11 6.88 -7.12
N PHE A 51 5.75 6.48 -6.02
CA PHE A 51 7.20 6.43 -5.87
C PHE A 51 7.82 5.40 -6.82
N ILE A 52 7.28 4.18 -6.87
CA ILE A 52 7.69 3.16 -7.85
C ILE A 52 7.53 3.69 -9.26
N LYS A 53 6.41 4.33 -9.61
CA LYS A 53 6.22 4.88 -10.96
C LYS A 53 7.22 6.00 -11.30
N LYS A 54 7.59 6.83 -10.33
CA LYS A 54 8.55 7.93 -10.51
C LYS A 54 10.00 7.44 -10.61
N HIS A 55 10.35 6.38 -9.89
CA HIS A 55 11.72 5.87 -9.77
C HIS A 55 11.97 4.58 -10.55
N GLN A 56 10.93 3.98 -11.15
CA GLN A 56 11.17 2.95 -12.15
C GLN A 56 11.94 3.59 -13.28
N PRO A 57 13.11 3.04 -13.64
CA PRO A 57 13.82 3.47 -14.83
C PRO A 57 12.90 3.15 -16.01
N THR A 58 12.22 4.17 -16.53
CA THR A 58 11.65 4.09 -17.87
C THR A 58 12.81 3.96 -18.84
N ASP A 59 13.16 2.73 -19.18
CA ASP A 59 13.17 2.39 -20.58
C ASP A 59 11.72 2.54 -21.06
N THR A 60 11.46 3.37 -22.07
CA THR A 60 10.17 3.85 -22.63
C THR A 60 9.44 4.92 -21.79
N GLN A 61 9.37 6.23 -22.13
CA GLN A 61 9.05 6.86 -23.41
C GLN A 61 8.13 6.00 -24.28
N THR A 62 6.80 6.16 -24.16
CA THR A 62 5.83 6.21 -25.27
C THR A 62 4.39 6.28 -24.74
N LYS A 63 3.71 7.37 -25.09
CA LYS A 63 2.26 7.51 -25.37
C LYS A 63 2.22 8.82 -26.19
N GLU A 64 2.28 8.74 -27.53
CA GLU A 64 1.11 8.55 -28.42
C GLU A 64 -0.07 9.42 -28.03
#